data_AF-A0A7R9VSB4-F1
#
_entry.id   AF-A0A7R9VSB4-F1
#
_cell.length_a   1.000
_cell.length_b   1.000
_cell.length_c   1.000
_cell.angle_alpha   90.00
_cell.angle_beta   90.00
_cell.angle_gamma   90.00
#
_symmetry.space_group_name_H-M   'P 1'
#
loop_
_entity.id
_entity.type
_entity.pdbx_description
1 polymer ?
#
loop_
_entity_poly.entity_id
_entity_poly.type
_entity_poly.pdbx_seq_one_letter_code
_entity_poly.pdbx_strand_id
1 'polypeptide(L)'
;EYLELTEELMEKCRYKEKNGTLDEKAFGTDVEDLMESFGEMIYKIGSIVMPYWSRWKLHRLFGDDPEMKNSLVCLQMDLDGNPTSEMGHRMLALASFPEVAECGDGAEFERRLKKGGGGEADDDGDGGGDGCGVSAEFREAYDDYMDKFGCRGMKEIDVASPRTSDDVEHFFDRLKRIDVNDNAIKTVRERKEAAYAKLLEKATALGKADKFEYHAGIIQRLGGYREHPKYLYVYMVAYLRRRALSLGNKFVEEGRLERPEQIFDLTVEQIASANDGIGQGG
;
A
#
# COMPACT_ATOMS: atom_id res chain seq x y z
N GLU A 1 -16.29 -14.06 -1.28
CA GLU A 1 -15.61 -14.37 -2.55
C GLU A 1 -14.60 -13.30 -2.96
N TYR A 2 -14.97 -12.13 -3.51
CA TYR A 2 -13.96 -11.15 -3.99
C TYR A 2 -12.90 -10.82 -2.92
N LEU A 3 -13.33 -10.53 -1.69
CA LEU A 3 -12.41 -10.21 -0.59
C LEU A 3 -11.59 -11.42 -0.08
N GLU A 4 -12.10 -12.64 -0.22
CA GLU A 4 -11.31 -13.85 0.08
C GLU A 4 -10.16 -13.96 -0.93
N LEU A 5 -10.45 -13.81 -2.23
CA LEU A 5 -9.44 -13.85 -3.30
C LEU A 5 -8.41 -12.73 -3.18
N THR A 6 -8.79 -11.55 -2.66
CA THR A 6 -7.82 -10.48 -2.39
C THR A 6 -6.85 -10.85 -1.27
N GLU A 7 -7.33 -11.51 -0.21
CA GLU A 7 -6.45 -11.99 0.88
C GLU A 7 -5.62 -13.19 0.43
N GLU A 8 -6.21 -14.17 -0.25
CA GLU A 8 -5.51 -15.34 -0.81
C GLU A 8 -4.34 -14.92 -1.72
N LEU A 9 -4.51 -13.90 -2.56
CA LEU A 9 -3.43 -13.37 -3.40
C LEU A 9 -2.29 -12.74 -2.57
N MET A 10 -2.62 -11.98 -1.52
CA MET A 10 -1.61 -11.39 -0.63
C MET A 10 -0.92 -12.47 0.23
N GLU A 11 -1.66 -13.44 0.75
CA GLU A 11 -1.12 -14.59 1.47
C GLU A 11 -0.22 -15.44 0.59
N LYS A 12 -0.58 -15.66 -0.69
CA LYS A 12 0.27 -16.36 -1.67
C LYS A 12 1.60 -15.65 -1.88
N CYS A 13 1.59 -14.32 -2.00
CA CYS A 13 2.83 -13.52 -2.05
C CYS A 13 3.65 -13.67 -0.75
N ARG A 14 3.03 -13.47 0.42
CA ARG A 14 3.68 -13.62 1.75
C ARG A 14 4.23 -15.04 1.98
N TYR A 15 3.52 -16.06 1.52
CA TYR A 15 3.92 -17.46 1.63
C TYR A 15 5.12 -17.77 0.75
N LYS A 16 5.09 -17.38 -0.53
CA LYS A 16 6.25 -17.54 -1.44
C LYS A 16 7.46 -16.71 -0.98
N GLU A 17 7.25 -15.59 -0.27
CA GLU A 17 8.33 -14.79 0.31
C GLU A 17 8.96 -15.44 1.55
N LYS A 18 8.18 -16.09 2.42
CA LYS A 18 8.69 -16.75 3.64
C LYS A 18 9.21 -18.18 3.41
N ASN A 19 8.59 -18.93 2.50
CA ASN A 19 8.84 -20.36 2.29
C ASN A 19 9.43 -20.68 0.91
N GLY A 20 9.51 -19.69 0.02
CA GLY A 20 10.26 -19.85 -1.22
C GLY A 20 11.73 -20.01 -0.90
N THR A 21 12.25 -21.22 -1.07
CA THR A 21 13.66 -21.40 -1.38
C THR A 21 14.03 -20.46 -2.53
N LEU A 22 15.28 -20.00 -2.56
CA LEU A 22 15.87 -19.38 -3.75
C LEU A 22 16.12 -20.42 -4.84
N ASP A 23 15.20 -21.36 -5.02
CA ASP A 23 15.23 -22.36 -6.08
C ASP A 23 15.17 -21.64 -7.42
N GLU A 24 16.01 -22.09 -8.34
CA GLU A 24 16.13 -21.52 -9.67
C GLU A 24 14.86 -21.80 -10.51
N LYS A 25 14.84 -21.26 -11.74
CA LYS A 25 13.83 -21.51 -12.80
C LYS A 25 12.46 -20.89 -12.53
N ALA A 26 11.98 -20.99 -11.29
CA ALA A 26 10.64 -20.68 -10.83
C ALA A 26 10.20 -19.22 -11.03
N PHE A 27 11.06 -18.28 -11.43
CA PHE A 27 10.69 -16.88 -11.61
C PHE A 27 9.63 -16.67 -12.69
N GLY A 28 9.75 -17.33 -13.84
CA GLY A 28 8.72 -17.27 -14.89
C GLY A 28 7.39 -17.82 -14.41
N THR A 29 7.42 -18.99 -13.76
CA THR A 29 6.24 -19.62 -13.17
C THR A 29 5.60 -18.77 -12.07
N ASP A 30 6.39 -18.09 -11.22
CA ASP A 30 5.86 -17.14 -10.21
C ASP A 30 5.12 -15.96 -10.87
N VAL A 31 5.65 -15.43 -11.97
CA VAL A 31 4.99 -14.35 -12.73
C VAL A 31 3.67 -14.84 -13.33
N GLU A 32 3.66 -16.00 -13.99
CA GLU A 32 2.46 -16.60 -14.60
C GLU A 32 1.39 -16.91 -13.55
N ASP A 33 1.76 -17.62 -12.49
CA ASP A 33 0.90 -18.06 -11.37
C ASP A 33 0.24 -16.87 -10.64
N LEU A 34 0.99 -15.78 -10.41
CA LEU A 34 0.45 -14.57 -9.80
C LEU A 34 -0.43 -13.76 -10.75
N MET A 35 -0.07 -13.67 -12.04
CA MET A 35 -0.87 -12.98 -13.05
C MET A 35 -2.19 -13.70 -13.35
N GLU A 36 -2.20 -15.03 -13.36
CA GLU A 36 -3.42 -15.85 -13.46
C GLU A 36 -4.33 -15.60 -12.25
N SER A 37 -3.78 -15.70 -11.04
CA SER A 37 -4.51 -15.45 -9.78
C SER A 37 -5.12 -14.04 -9.72
N PHE A 38 -4.35 -13.02 -10.14
CA PHE A 38 -4.84 -11.65 -10.28
C PHE A 38 -5.94 -11.54 -11.34
N GLY A 39 -5.79 -12.23 -12.47
CA GLY A 39 -6.80 -12.31 -13.53
C GLY A 39 -8.14 -12.88 -13.05
N GLU A 40 -8.13 -14.01 -12.35
CA GLU A 40 -9.33 -14.63 -11.77
C GLU A 40 -10.06 -13.68 -10.79
N MET A 41 -9.29 -13.03 -9.92
CA MET A 41 -9.81 -12.01 -8.99
C MET A 41 -10.43 -10.81 -9.74
N ILE A 42 -9.81 -10.34 -10.83
CA ILE A 42 -10.38 -9.28 -11.69
C ILE A 42 -11.66 -9.74 -12.38
N TYR A 43 -11.81 -10.99 -12.82
CA TYR A 43 -13.08 -11.47 -13.37
C TYR A 43 -14.23 -11.43 -12.36
N LYS A 44 -13.92 -11.57 -11.05
CA LYS A 44 -14.90 -11.53 -9.96
C LYS A 44 -15.14 -10.12 -9.38
N ILE A 45 -14.59 -9.08 -9.99
CA ILE A 45 -14.71 -7.66 -9.60
C ILE A 45 -16.13 -7.06 -9.70
N GLY A 46 -17.13 -7.83 -10.17
CA GLY A 46 -18.49 -7.34 -10.45
C GLY A 46 -19.19 -6.63 -9.28
N SER A 47 -18.80 -6.95 -8.03
CA SER A 47 -19.24 -6.25 -6.81
C SER A 47 -18.91 -4.74 -6.81
N ILE A 48 -17.81 -4.33 -7.46
CA ILE A 48 -17.35 -2.93 -7.53
C ILE A 48 -18.24 -2.08 -8.46
N VAL A 49 -19.02 -2.70 -9.35
CA VAL A 49 -19.99 -1.99 -10.22
C VAL A 49 -21.13 -1.35 -9.40
N MET A 50 -21.51 -1.95 -8.26
CA MET A 50 -22.63 -1.49 -7.44
C MET A 50 -22.42 -0.09 -6.81
N PRO A 51 -21.24 0.26 -6.28
CA PRO A 51 -20.85 1.64 -5.96
C PRO A 51 -21.03 2.63 -7.11
N TYR A 52 -20.56 2.31 -8.33
CA TYR A 52 -20.67 3.21 -9.48
C TYR A 52 -22.13 3.45 -9.88
N TRP A 53 -22.95 2.40 -9.87
CA TRP A 53 -24.38 2.53 -10.15
C TRP A 53 -25.12 3.33 -9.08
N SER A 54 -24.82 3.09 -7.80
CA SER A 54 -25.40 3.86 -6.69
C SER A 54 -24.98 5.32 -6.72
N ARG A 55 -23.71 5.61 -7.03
CA ARG A 55 -23.22 6.97 -7.30
C ARG A 55 -23.99 7.62 -8.43
N TRP A 56 -24.19 6.94 -9.55
CA TRP A 56 -24.98 7.46 -10.67
C TRP A 56 -26.43 7.77 -10.26
N LYS A 57 -27.06 6.91 -9.45
CA LYS A 57 -28.40 7.14 -8.90
C LYS A 57 -28.47 8.38 -8.01
N LEU A 58 -27.49 8.59 -7.12
CA LEU A 58 -27.42 9.78 -6.28
C LEU A 58 -27.12 11.05 -7.08
N HIS A 59 -26.21 11.00 -8.06
CA HIS A 59 -26.00 12.12 -9.00
C HIS A 59 -27.25 12.43 -9.82
N ARG A 60 -28.09 11.45 -10.17
CA ARG A 60 -29.39 11.73 -10.81
C ARG A 60 -30.43 12.31 -9.85
N LEU A 61 -30.29 12.09 -8.54
CA LEU A 61 -31.21 12.60 -7.52
C LEU A 61 -30.88 14.04 -7.09
N PHE A 62 -29.60 14.43 -7.09
CA PHE A 62 -29.15 15.74 -6.59
C PHE A 62 -28.21 16.52 -7.52
N GLY A 63 -27.79 15.95 -8.65
CA GLY A 63 -26.68 16.49 -9.46
C GLY A 63 -26.94 17.80 -10.17
N ASP A 64 -28.20 18.24 -10.28
CA ASP A 64 -28.56 19.56 -10.81
C ASP A 64 -28.47 20.65 -9.75
N ASP A 65 -28.44 20.28 -8.46
CA ASP A 65 -28.33 21.19 -7.31
C ASP A 65 -26.83 21.47 -7.01
N PRO A 66 -26.31 22.69 -7.26
CA PRO A 66 -24.91 23.02 -7.01
C PRO A 66 -24.50 22.86 -5.55
N GLU A 67 -25.45 23.05 -4.62
CA GLU A 67 -25.22 23.00 -3.19
C GLU A 67 -25.06 21.57 -2.64
N MET A 68 -25.55 20.57 -3.40
CA MET A 68 -25.43 19.15 -3.10
C MET A 68 -24.22 18.49 -3.77
N LYS A 69 -23.67 19.06 -4.85
CA LYS A 69 -22.50 18.50 -5.57
C LYS A 69 -21.31 18.29 -4.65
N ASN A 70 -21.01 19.25 -3.78
CA ASN A 70 -19.91 19.12 -2.82
C ASN A 70 -20.19 18.01 -1.80
N SER A 71 -21.41 17.92 -1.28
CA SER A 71 -21.80 16.84 -0.37
C SER A 71 -21.71 15.45 -1.02
N LEU A 72 -22.03 15.31 -2.31
CA LEU A 72 -21.84 14.05 -3.05
C LEU A 72 -20.36 13.63 -3.18
N VAL A 73 -19.42 14.58 -3.20
CA VAL A 73 -17.98 14.29 -3.17
C VAL A 73 -17.56 13.92 -1.74
N CYS A 74 -17.95 14.70 -0.74
CA CYS A 74 -17.62 14.42 0.68
C CYS A 74 -18.18 13.08 1.17
N LEU A 75 -19.36 12.67 0.72
CA LEU A 75 -19.95 11.35 1.01
C LEU A 75 -19.07 10.18 0.52
N GLN A 76 -18.23 10.41 -0.49
CA GLN A 76 -17.31 9.44 -1.08
C GLN A 76 -15.87 9.58 -0.57
N MET A 77 -15.62 10.48 0.39
CA MET A 77 -14.34 10.55 1.09
C MET A 77 -14.26 9.46 2.15
N ASP A 78 -13.05 8.97 2.38
CA ASP A 78 -12.70 8.08 3.48
C ASP A 78 -13.66 6.90 3.64
N LEU A 79 -13.72 6.07 2.59
CA LEU A 79 -14.60 4.90 2.51
C LEU A 79 -13.87 3.67 3.05
N ASP A 80 -14.62 2.84 3.77
CA ASP A 80 -14.12 1.62 4.37
C ASP A 80 -13.58 0.67 3.28
N GLY A 81 -12.48 -0.03 3.57
CA GLY A 81 -11.80 -0.89 2.59
C GLY A 81 -11.06 -0.14 1.47
N ASN A 82 -10.82 1.17 1.59
CA ASN A 82 -9.95 1.91 0.67
C ASN A 82 -8.49 1.91 1.16
N PRO A 83 -7.59 1.11 0.55
CA PRO A 83 -6.18 1.04 0.96
C PRO A 83 -5.42 2.37 0.81
N THR A 84 -5.85 3.26 -0.09
CA THR A 84 -5.19 4.57 -0.26
C THR A 84 -5.60 5.56 0.83
N SER A 85 -6.83 5.46 1.35
CA SER A 85 -7.25 6.18 2.57
C SER A 85 -6.50 5.67 3.79
N GLU A 86 -6.48 4.34 4.00
CA GLU A 86 -5.81 3.72 5.16
C GLU A 86 -4.33 4.10 5.21
N MET A 87 -3.63 4.02 4.07
CA MET A 87 -2.25 4.48 3.93
C MET A 87 -2.06 5.93 4.39
N GLY A 88 -2.97 6.84 4.00
CA GLY A 88 -2.92 8.25 4.39
C GLY A 88 -3.07 8.47 5.89
N HIS A 89 -4.03 7.80 6.53
CA HIS A 89 -4.21 7.84 8.00
C HIS A 89 -2.95 7.35 8.72
N ARG A 90 -2.36 6.25 8.25
CA ARG A 90 -1.15 5.66 8.85
C ARG A 90 0.09 6.50 8.66
N MET A 91 0.26 7.14 7.49
CA MET A 91 1.33 8.12 7.28
C MET A 91 1.18 9.33 8.21
N LEU A 92 -0.04 9.84 8.43
CA LEU A 92 -0.29 10.91 9.38
C LEU A 92 0.00 10.48 10.83
N ALA A 93 -0.38 9.25 11.21
CA ALA A 93 -0.04 8.69 12.52
C ALA A 93 1.48 8.61 12.72
N LEU A 94 2.21 8.00 11.77
CA LEU A 94 3.67 7.92 11.80
C LEU A 94 4.35 9.30 11.88
N ALA A 95 3.90 10.28 11.08
CA ALA A 95 4.44 11.63 11.11
C ALA A 95 4.18 12.37 12.44
N SER A 96 3.19 11.93 13.22
CA SER A 96 2.83 12.54 14.51
C SER A 96 3.68 12.04 15.69
N PHE A 97 4.55 11.04 15.49
CA PHE A 97 5.44 10.55 16.54
C PHE A 97 6.63 11.49 16.79
N PRO A 98 7.10 11.63 18.06
CA PRO A 98 8.29 12.42 18.40
C PRO A 98 9.53 12.01 17.60
N GLU A 99 9.73 10.71 17.35
CA GLU A 99 10.88 10.19 16.61
C GLU A 99 11.02 10.82 15.21
N VAL A 100 9.90 11.08 14.52
CA VAL A 100 9.91 11.77 13.22
C VAL A 100 10.18 13.26 13.40
N ALA A 101 9.65 13.90 14.43
CA ALA A 101 9.93 15.31 14.71
C ALA A 101 11.40 15.56 15.06
N GLU A 102 11.99 14.69 15.89
CA GLU A 102 13.34 14.79 16.47
C GLU A 102 14.47 14.46 15.49
N CYS A 103 14.30 13.48 14.59
CA CYS A 103 15.36 13.15 13.64
C CYS A 103 15.63 14.34 12.71
N GLY A 104 16.91 14.65 12.50
CA GLY A 104 17.36 15.74 11.63
C GLY A 104 17.29 15.38 10.15
N ASP A 105 17.64 14.14 9.80
CA ASP A 105 17.68 13.62 8.43
C ASP A 105 17.28 12.13 8.33
N GLY A 106 17.10 11.65 7.10
CA GLY A 106 16.69 10.28 6.82
C GLY A 106 17.73 9.24 7.24
N ALA A 107 19.02 9.56 7.16
CA ALA A 107 20.09 8.66 7.54
C ALA A 107 20.13 8.47 9.07
N GLU A 108 19.86 9.51 9.87
CA GLU A 108 19.67 9.40 11.31
C GLU A 108 18.47 8.52 11.66
N PHE A 109 17.33 8.76 10.99
CA PHE A 109 16.13 7.98 11.15
C PHE A 109 16.35 6.48 10.85
N GLU A 110 17.04 6.16 9.75
CA GLU A 110 17.39 4.78 9.41
C GLU A 110 18.36 4.16 10.44
N ARG A 111 19.32 4.92 10.99
CA ARG A 111 20.18 4.45 12.08
C ARG A 111 19.39 4.15 13.37
N ARG A 112 18.44 5.01 13.76
CA ARG A 112 17.58 4.78 14.96
C ARG A 112 16.68 3.55 14.78
N LEU A 113 16.12 3.35 13.58
CA LEU A 113 15.33 2.16 13.23
C LEU A 113 16.13 0.86 13.34
N LYS A 114 17.40 0.86 12.89
CA LYS A 114 18.31 -0.29 12.99
C LYS A 114 18.71 -0.59 14.44
N LYS A 115 18.96 0.42 15.27
CA LYS A 115 19.28 0.24 16.71
C LYS A 115 18.12 -0.38 17.52
N GLY A 116 16.87 0.00 17.24
CA GLY A 116 15.69 -0.52 17.97
C GLY A 116 15.30 -1.97 17.65
N GLY A 117 16.13 -2.73 16.93
CA GLY A 117 15.79 -4.05 16.38
C GLY A 117 16.44 -5.26 17.07
N GLY A 118 17.24 -5.09 18.12
CA GLY A 118 17.84 -6.24 18.80
C GLY A 118 18.61 -5.92 20.08
N GLY A 119 18.47 -6.82 21.07
CA GLY A 119 19.21 -6.79 22.32
C GLY A 119 18.45 -6.15 23.48
N GLU A 120 18.59 -6.74 24.66
CA GLU A 120 18.26 -6.08 25.93
C GLU A 120 19.14 -4.84 26.10
N ALA A 121 18.68 -3.83 26.83
CA ALA A 121 19.50 -2.67 27.12
C ALA A 121 20.60 -3.08 28.11
N ASP A 122 21.83 -3.27 27.60
CA ASP A 122 23.03 -3.39 28.42
C ASP A 122 23.24 -2.07 29.20
N ASP A 123 22.88 -2.10 30.49
CA ASP A 123 23.02 -1.02 31.47
C ASP A 123 24.49 -0.88 31.93
N ASP A 124 25.40 -0.63 30.97
CA ASP A 124 26.81 -0.31 31.22
C ASP A 124 27.10 1.10 30.69
N GLY A 125 26.97 2.09 31.58
CA GLY A 125 26.99 3.50 31.20
C GLY A 125 28.37 4.10 30.91
N ASP A 126 28.44 4.90 29.86
CA ASP A 126 29.26 6.13 29.84
C ASP A 126 28.48 7.27 29.15
N GLY A 127 28.67 8.50 29.66
CA GLY A 127 27.86 9.66 29.33
C GLY A 127 28.28 10.36 28.03
N GLY A 128 27.96 9.79 26.88
CA GLY A 128 28.13 10.41 25.55
C GLY A 128 26.84 10.35 24.74
N GLY A 129 26.13 11.48 24.60
CA GLY A 129 24.82 11.49 23.96
C GLY A 129 24.88 11.36 22.43
N ASP A 130 24.44 10.21 21.89
CA ASP A 130 24.00 10.11 20.49
C ASP A 130 22.98 8.96 20.23
N GLY A 131 21.70 9.33 20.14
CA GLY A 131 20.61 8.52 19.58
C GLY A 131 20.21 7.25 20.34
N CYS A 132 19.20 7.37 21.22
CA CYS A 132 18.37 6.25 21.64
C CYS A 132 17.67 5.60 20.42
N GLY A 133 17.30 4.32 20.52
CA GLY A 133 16.48 3.66 19.50
C GLY A 133 15.08 4.25 19.41
N VAL A 134 14.30 3.82 18.42
CA VAL A 134 12.87 4.17 18.34
C VAL A 134 12.07 3.49 19.47
N SER A 135 10.95 4.07 19.90
CA SER A 135 10.05 3.43 20.85
C SER A 135 9.41 2.16 20.27
N ALA A 136 8.96 1.25 21.14
CA ALA A 136 8.24 0.05 20.72
C ALA A 136 6.92 0.38 19.99
N GLU A 137 6.22 1.45 20.41
CA GLU A 137 4.99 1.92 19.77
C GLU A 137 5.26 2.45 18.35
N PHE A 138 6.32 3.25 18.17
CA PHE A 138 6.74 3.69 16.84
C PHE A 138 7.16 2.51 15.97
N ARG A 139 7.91 1.55 16.54
CA ARG A 139 8.38 0.35 15.83
C ARG A 139 7.20 -0.48 15.32
N GLU A 140 6.20 -0.74 16.15
CA GLU A 140 4.98 -1.46 15.76
C GLU A 140 4.21 -0.73 14.66
N ALA A 141 3.99 0.58 14.81
CA ALA A 141 3.32 1.40 13.80
C ALA A 141 4.08 1.45 12.46
N TYR A 142 5.41 1.48 12.51
CA TYR A 142 6.28 1.47 11.33
C TYR A 142 6.25 0.12 10.63
N ASP A 143 6.35 -0.98 11.36
CA ASP A 143 6.34 -2.33 10.80
C ASP A 143 4.96 -2.69 10.19
N ASP A 144 3.84 -2.36 10.84
CA ASP A 144 2.47 -2.52 10.27
C ASP A 144 2.23 -1.60 9.06
N TYR A 145 2.85 -0.40 9.02
CA TYR A 145 2.86 0.40 7.80
C TYR A 145 3.70 -0.24 6.69
N MET A 146 4.88 -0.80 6.98
CA MET A 146 5.76 -1.37 5.97
C MET A 146 5.24 -2.72 5.41
N ASP A 147 4.65 -3.58 6.23
CA ASP A 147 4.03 -4.84 5.77
C ASP A 147 2.92 -4.58 4.74
N LYS A 148 2.07 -3.57 4.99
CA LYS A 148 0.96 -3.19 4.10
C LYS A 148 1.40 -2.30 2.94
N PHE A 149 2.03 -1.17 3.26
CA PHE A 149 2.25 -0.06 2.34
C PHE A 149 3.71 0.17 1.96
N GLY A 150 4.66 -0.60 2.50
CA GLY A 150 6.05 -0.63 2.03
C GLY A 150 6.16 -0.97 0.54
N CYS A 151 5.20 -1.74 0.01
CA CYS A 151 5.06 -2.07 -1.41
C CYS A 151 4.76 -0.86 -2.34
N ARG A 152 4.29 0.26 -1.80
CA ARG A 152 3.87 1.46 -2.57
C ARG A 152 5.09 2.31 -2.96
N GLY A 153 4.96 3.13 -4.00
CA GLY A 153 6.05 4.01 -4.42
C GLY A 153 5.72 4.96 -5.56
N MET A 154 6.66 5.84 -5.90
CA MET A 154 6.55 6.62 -7.13
C MET A 154 6.78 5.68 -8.33
N LYS A 155 5.93 5.78 -9.36
CA LYS A 155 5.92 4.86 -10.52
C LYS A 155 5.72 3.38 -10.15
N GLU A 156 5.05 3.08 -9.05
CA GLU A 156 4.78 1.72 -8.50
C GLU A 156 4.25 0.62 -9.45
N ILE A 157 3.81 0.95 -10.67
CA ILE A 157 3.46 -0.02 -11.73
C ILE A 157 4.73 -0.61 -12.39
N ASP A 158 5.78 0.19 -12.53
CA ASP A 158 7.08 -0.24 -13.02
C ASP A 158 7.79 -1.07 -11.94
N VAL A 159 8.28 -2.26 -12.31
CA VAL A 159 9.00 -3.18 -11.41
C VAL A 159 10.41 -2.69 -11.08
N ALA A 160 11.03 -1.90 -11.96
CA ALA A 160 12.39 -1.38 -11.78
C ALA A 160 12.45 -0.19 -10.80
N SER A 161 11.35 0.52 -10.61
CA SER A 161 11.26 1.65 -9.66
C SER A 161 11.34 1.19 -8.19
N PRO A 162 12.07 1.90 -7.29
CA PRO A 162 12.11 1.59 -5.85
C PRO A 162 10.75 1.62 -5.16
N ARG A 163 10.60 0.83 -4.11
CA ARG A 163 9.43 0.82 -3.22
C ARG A 163 9.71 1.60 -1.93
N THR A 164 8.67 1.89 -1.15
CA THR A 164 8.79 2.58 0.14
C THR A 164 9.62 1.76 1.14
N SER A 165 9.60 0.43 1.04
CA SER A 165 10.50 -0.48 1.77
C SER A 165 11.98 -0.37 1.37
N ASP A 166 12.28 0.10 0.16
CA ASP A 166 13.62 0.07 -0.42
C ASP A 166 14.40 1.36 -0.11
N ASP A 167 13.70 2.44 0.28
CA ASP A 167 14.25 3.79 0.47
C ASP A 167 13.62 4.45 1.71
N VAL A 168 14.21 4.12 2.86
CA VAL A 168 13.80 4.58 4.20
C VAL A 168 14.06 6.09 4.36
N GLU A 169 15.16 6.60 3.81
CA GLU A 169 15.50 8.02 3.88
C GLU A 169 14.45 8.87 3.14
N HIS A 170 14.11 8.50 1.91
CA HIS A 170 13.08 9.22 1.17
C HIS A 170 11.67 9.01 1.76
N PHE A 171 11.41 7.89 2.44
CA PHE A 171 10.18 7.71 3.20
C PHE A 171 10.07 8.68 4.38
N PHE A 172 11.13 8.81 5.19
CA PHE A 172 11.22 9.81 6.25
C PHE A 172 10.98 11.23 5.72
N ASP A 173 11.60 11.55 4.60
CA ASP A 173 11.43 12.81 3.87
C ASP A 173 9.96 13.11 3.51
N ARG A 174 9.17 12.06 3.21
CA ARG A 174 7.71 12.18 2.99
C ARG A 174 6.97 12.41 4.30
N LEU A 175 7.35 11.75 5.39
CA LEU A 175 6.73 11.95 6.71
C LEU A 175 6.98 13.38 7.24
N LYS A 176 8.21 13.91 7.15
CA LYS A 176 8.54 15.29 7.58
C LYS A 176 7.76 16.39 6.84
N ARG A 177 7.23 16.10 5.64
CA ARG A 177 6.44 17.03 4.82
C ARG A 177 4.94 16.99 5.15
N ILE A 178 4.49 16.08 6.00
CA ILE A 178 3.09 16.03 6.45
C ILE A 178 2.89 17.12 7.50
N ASP A 179 2.00 18.07 7.21
CA ASP A 179 1.47 18.93 8.26
C ASP A 179 0.61 18.06 9.19
N VAL A 180 1.13 17.81 10.40
CA VAL A 180 0.47 17.04 11.45
C VAL A 180 -0.56 17.88 12.21
N ASN A 181 -0.60 19.20 12.03
CA ASN A 181 -1.54 20.11 12.69
C ASN A 181 -2.76 20.34 11.80
N ASP A 182 -2.56 20.89 10.61
CA ASP A 182 -3.60 21.18 9.60
C ASP A 182 -3.64 20.08 8.52
N ASN A 183 -4.28 18.97 8.87
CA ASN A 183 -4.46 17.85 7.95
C ASN A 183 -5.94 17.56 7.69
N ALA A 184 -6.32 17.53 6.41
CA ALA A 184 -7.67 17.23 5.96
C ALA A 184 -8.19 15.87 6.48
N ILE A 185 -7.31 14.90 6.74
CA ILE A 185 -7.66 13.59 7.30
C ILE A 185 -8.35 13.76 8.68
N LYS A 186 -7.89 14.68 9.54
CA LYS A 186 -8.48 14.89 10.88
C LYS A 186 -9.97 15.26 10.85
N THR A 187 -10.39 16.01 9.83
CA THR A 187 -11.78 16.50 9.70
C THR A 187 -12.59 15.72 8.67
N VAL A 188 -12.05 14.63 8.09
CA VAL A 188 -12.72 13.91 7.00
C VAL A 188 -14.01 13.24 7.44
N ARG A 189 -14.04 12.67 8.65
CA ARG A 189 -15.24 12.07 9.24
C ARG A 189 -16.36 13.08 9.43
N GLU A 190 -16.07 14.21 10.08
CA GLU A 190 -17.04 15.28 10.34
C GLU A 190 -17.62 15.85 9.03
N ARG A 191 -16.77 16.04 8.02
CA ARG A 191 -17.19 16.50 6.68
C ARG A 191 -18.06 15.47 5.96
N LYS A 192 -17.79 14.18 6.11
CA LYS A 192 -18.59 13.06 5.56
C LYS A 192 -19.95 12.95 6.26
N GLU A 193 -19.99 13.09 7.59
CA GLU A 193 -21.21 13.09 8.40
C GLU A 193 -22.12 14.29 8.09
N ALA A 194 -21.56 15.51 8.05
CA ALA A 194 -22.30 16.72 7.68
C ALA A 194 -22.83 16.64 6.23
N ALA A 195 -22.03 16.09 5.30
CA ALA A 195 -22.48 15.84 3.93
C ALA A 195 -23.62 14.83 3.84
N TYR A 196 -23.56 13.73 4.62
CA TYR A 196 -24.63 12.75 4.71
C TYR A 196 -25.93 13.37 5.24
N ALA A 197 -25.85 14.11 6.35
CA ALA A 197 -27.01 14.78 6.95
C ALA A 197 -27.70 15.74 5.98
N LYS A 198 -26.93 16.58 5.28
CA LYS A 198 -27.45 17.54 4.27
C LYS A 198 -28.14 16.83 3.09
N LEU A 199 -27.56 15.72 2.61
CA LEU A 199 -28.15 14.92 1.54
C LEU A 199 -29.41 14.18 2.00
N LEU A 200 -29.46 13.69 3.25
CA LEU A 200 -30.63 13.05 3.84
C LEU A 200 -31.79 14.04 4.02
N GLU A 201 -31.52 15.25 4.50
CA GLU A 201 -32.51 16.33 4.62
C GLU A 201 -33.14 16.63 3.24
N LYS A 202 -32.30 16.83 2.22
CA LYS A 202 -32.75 17.05 0.84
C LYS A 202 -33.54 15.85 0.29
N ALA A 203 -33.09 14.61 0.57
CA ALA A 203 -33.80 13.40 0.16
C ALA A 203 -35.18 13.30 0.80
N THR A 204 -35.28 13.67 2.08
CA THR A 204 -36.53 13.67 2.85
C THR A 204 -37.53 14.68 2.29
N ALA A 205 -37.09 15.91 2.00
CA ALA A 205 -37.91 16.93 1.36
C ALA A 205 -38.44 16.51 -0.04
N LEU A 206 -37.73 15.61 -0.74
CA LEU A 206 -38.14 15.05 -2.04
C LEU A 206 -38.99 13.76 -1.91
N GLY A 207 -39.22 13.26 -0.69
CA GLY A 207 -39.85 11.96 -0.45
C GLY A 207 -39.05 10.79 -1.03
N LYS A 208 -37.72 10.82 -0.84
CA LYS A 208 -36.73 9.87 -1.38
C LYS A 208 -35.69 9.41 -0.35
N ALA A 209 -35.92 9.63 0.95
CA ALA A 209 -35.01 9.24 2.05
C ALA A 209 -34.50 7.80 1.90
N ASP A 210 -35.40 6.81 1.86
CA ASP A 210 -35.06 5.38 1.75
C ASP A 210 -34.15 5.07 0.54
N LYS A 211 -34.35 5.79 -0.58
CA LYS A 211 -33.53 5.61 -1.79
C LYS A 211 -32.14 6.22 -1.64
N PHE A 212 -32.06 7.36 -0.95
CA PHE A 212 -30.77 7.95 -0.60
C PHE A 212 -30.01 7.02 0.34
N GLU A 213 -30.61 6.60 1.45
CA GLU A 213 -29.99 5.75 2.47
C GLU A 213 -29.50 4.42 1.87
N TYR A 214 -30.32 3.76 1.04
CA TYR A 214 -29.94 2.54 0.33
C TYR A 214 -28.68 2.72 -0.52
N HIS A 215 -28.64 3.74 -1.38
CA HIS A 215 -27.52 3.98 -2.28
C HIS A 215 -26.28 4.54 -1.56
N ALA A 216 -26.46 5.40 -0.56
CA ALA A 216 -25.39 5.90 0.29
C ALA A 216 -24.74 4.76 1.09
N GLY A 217 -25.53 3.86 1.66
CA GLY A 217 -25.04 2.66 2.35
C GLY A 217 -24.26 1.71 1.45
N ILE A 218 -24.64 1.56 0.17
CA ILE A 218 -23.84 0.81 -0.82
C ILE A 218 -22.50 1.49 -1.07
N ILE A 219 -22.48 2.81 -1.26
CA ILE A 219 -21.25 3.59 -1.47
C ILE A 219 -20.33 3.49 -0.24
N GLN A 220 -20.88 3.61 0.97
CA GLN A 220 -20.12 3.52 2.22
C GLN A 220 -19.48 2.15 2.41
N ARG A 221 -20.24 1.06 2.21
CA ARG A 221 -19.74 -0.31 2.43
C ARG A 221 -18.84 -0.86 1.33
N LEU A 222 -19.04 -0.45 0.07
CA LEU A 222 -18.39 -1.08 -1.09
C LEU A 222 -17.52 -0.12 -1.92
N GLY A 223 -17.65 1.19 -1.73
CA GLY A 223 -17.00 2.18 -2.60
C GLY A 223 -15.50 2.31 -2.42
N GLY A 224 -14.94 1.89 -1.27
CA GLY A 224 -13.50 1.91 -1.02
C GLY A 224 -12.73 0.86 -1.84
N TYR A 225 -13.32 -0.32 -2.04
CA TYR A 225 -12.70 -1.43 -2.76
C TYR A 225 -12.37 -1.13 -4.23
N ARG A 226 -12.90 -0.05 -4.82
CA ARG A 226 -12.55 0.37 -6.19
C ARG A 226 -11.05 0.63 -6.38
N GLU A 227 -10.33 0.97 -5.31
CA GLU A 227 -8.88 1.21 -5.32
C GLU A 227 -8.06 -0.09 -5.10
N HIS A 228 -8.72 -1.15 -4.64
CA HIS A 228 -8.11 -2.44 -4.28
C HIS A 228 -7.43 -3.19 -5.44
N PRO A 229 -7.96 -3.21 -6.68
CA PRO A 229 -7.29 -3.84 -7.83
C PRO A 229 -5.90 -3.26 -8.09
N LYS A 230 -5.76 -1.93 -8.01
CA LYS A 230 -4.46 -1.28 -8.21
C LYS A 230 -3.50 -1.60 -7.06
N TYR A 231 -4.00 -1.56 -5.83
CA TYR A 231 -3.20 -1.87 -4.64
C TYR A 231 -2.61 -3.29 -4.71
N LEU A 232 -3.42 -4.29 -5.05
CA LEU A 232 -2.96 -5.68 -5.17
C LEU A 232 -1.99 -5.89 -6.32
N TYR A 233 -2.22 -5.25 -7.47
CA TYR A 233 -1.27 -5.28 -8.57
C TYR A 233 0.10 -4.74 -8.13
N VAL A 234 0.13 -3.60 -7.42
CA VAL A 234 1.36 -3.01 -6.88
C VAL A 234 2.01 -3.92 -5.83
N TYR A 235 1.23 -4.57 -4.96
CA TYR A 235 1.71 -5.52 -3.96
C TYR A 235 2.42 -6.72 -4.62
N MET A 236 1.77 -7.32 -5.62
CA MET A 236 2.31 -8.40 -6.45
C MET A 236 3.60 -7.99 -7.19
N VAL A 237 3.62 -6.81 -7.83
CA VAL A 237 4.82 -6.32 -8.52
C VAL A 237 5.95 -6.01 -7.53
N ALA A 238 5.66 -5.56 -6.30
CA ALA A 238 6.67 -5.37 -5.27
C ALA A 238 7.27 -6.71 -4.79
N TYR A 239 6.47 -7.77 -4.67
CA TYR A 239 6.98 -9.12 -4.43
C TYR A 239 7.90 -9.60 -5.58
N LEU A 240 7.43 -9.47 -6.83
CA LEU A 240 8.20 -9.86 -8.02
C LEU A 240 9.51 -9.07 -8.15
N ARG A 241 9.50 -7.78 -7.79
CA ARG A 241 10.71 -6.94 -7.69
C ARG A 241 11.73 -7.51 -6.72
N ARG A 242 11.30 -7.90 -5.50
CA ARG A 242 12.22 -8.49 -4.49
C ARG A 242 12.80 -9.83 -4.96
N ARG A 243 11.98 -10.68 -5.59
CA ARG A 243 12.46 -11.92 -6.26
C ARG A 243 13.48 -11.63 -7.36
N ALA A 244 13.21 -10.67 -8.24
CA ALA A 244 14.12 -10.27 -9.31
C ALA A 244 15.46 -9.74 -8.77
N LEU A 245 15.45 -8.83 -7.79
CA LEU A 245 16.67 -8.32 -7.16
C LEU A 245 17.48 -9.42 -6.45
N SER A 246 16.81 -10.40 -5.84
CA SER A 246 17.50 -11.55 -5.24
C SER A 246 18.21 -12.42 -6.29
N LEU A 247 17.62 -12.63 -7.47
CA LEU A 247 18.29 -13.27 -8.61
C LEU A 247 19.40 -12.38 -9.19
N GLY A 248 19.19 -11.06 -9.23
CA GLY A 248 20.20 -10.08 -9.60
C GLY A 248 21.45 -10.17 -8.73
N ASN A 249 21.29 -10.30 -7.41
CA ASN A 249 22.40 -10.53 -6.48
C ASN A 249 23.18 -11.82 -6.82
N LYS A 250 22.49 -12.95 -7.03
CA LYS A 250 23.15 -14.20 -7.47
C LYS A 250 23.93 -14.02 -8.77
N PHE A 251 23.35 -13.36 -9.77
CA PHE A 251 24.02 -13.13 -11.05
C PHE A 251 25.22 -12.17 -10.92
N VAL A 252 25.27 -11.30 -9.92
CA VAL A 252 26.47 -10.51 -9.57
C VAL A 252 27.53 -11.39 -8.89
N GLU A 253 27.15 -12.27 -7.96
CA GLU A 253 28.05 -13.25 -7.32
C GLU A 253 28.68 -14.21 -8.35
N GLU A 254 27.93 -14.58 -9.38
CA GLU A 254 28.38 -15.37 -10.54
C GLU A 254 29.20 -14.56 -11.57
N GLY A 255 29.35 -13.24 -11.40
CA GLY A 255 30.08 -12.36 -12.32
C GLY A 255 29.40 -12.12 -13.67
N ARG A 256 28.09 -12.35 -13.76
CA ARG A 256 27.26 -12.21 -14.98
C ARG A 256 26.63 -10.84 -15.11
N LEU A 257 26.39 -10.17 -13.98
CA LEU A 257 25.96 -8.77 -13.87
C LEU A 257 26.99 -7.99 -13.04
N GLU A 258 27.07 -6.68 -13.25
CA GLU A 258 27.87 -5.76 -12.44
C GLU A 258 27.11 -5.27 -11.21
N ARG A 259 25.77 -5.14 -11.32
CA ARG A 259 24.88 -4.69 -10.25
C ARG A 259 23.52 -5.40 -10.29
N PRO A 260 22.84 -5.61 -9.14
CA PRO A 260 21.59 -6.38 -9.09
C PRO A 260 20.46 -5.77 -9.92
N GLU A 261 20.42 -4.44 -10.07
CA GLU A 261 19.33 -3.76 -10.80
C GLU A 261 19.37 -4.01 -12.32
N GLN A 262 20.50 -4.47 -12.88
CA GLN A 262 20.58 -4.86 -14.29
C GLN A 262 19.68 -6.06 -14.63
N ILE A 263 19.15 -6.77 -13.62
CA ILE A 263 18.12 -7.80 -13.82
C ILE A 263 16.86 -7.23 -14.50
N PHE A 264 16.57 -5.93 -14.33
CA PHE A 264 15.40 -5.28 -14.95
C PHE A 264 15.58 -4.92 -16.42
N ASP A 265 16.80 -5.01 -16.96
CA ASP A 265 17.07 -4.90 -18.40
C ASP A 265 16.80 -6.22 -19.14
N LEU A 266 16.52 -7.31 -18.41
CA LEU A 266 16.22 -8.64 -18.95
C LEU A 266 14.70 -8.91 -19.00
N THR A 267 14.26 -9.69 -19.99
CA THR A 267 12.89 -10.22 -20.00
C THR A 267 12.72 -11.39 -19.01
N VAL A 268 11.47 -11.72 -18.66
CA VAL A 268 11.16 -12.84 -17.76
C VAL A 268 11.72 -14.16 -18.30
N GLU A 269 11.64 -14.38 -19.61
CA GLU A 269 12.17 -15.55 -20.31
C GLU A 269 13.70 -15.58 -20.30
N GLN A 270 14.36 -14.42 -20.39
CA GLN A 270 15.81 -14.31 -20.26
C GLN A 270 16.26 -14.64 -18.83
N ILE A 271 15.56 -14.14 -17.80
CA ILE A 271 15.84 -14.45 -16.39
C ILE A 271 15.64 -15.96 -16.11
N ALA A 272 14.56 -16.55 -16.63
CA ALA A 272 14.29 -17.99 -16.50
C ALA A 272 15.36 -18.85 -17.20
N SER A 273 15.66 -18.55 -18.46
CA SER A 273 16.69 -19.28 -19.25
C SER A 273 18.09 -19.12 -18.65
N ALA A 274 18.40 -17.95 -18.10
CA ALA A 274 19.64 -17.67 -17.37
C ALA A 274 19.80 -18.53 -16.10
N ASN A 275 18.69 -18.96 -15.51
CA ASN A 275 18.63 -19.87 -14.37
C ASN A 275 18.79 -21.34 -14.78
N ASP A 276 18.19 -21.76 -15.90
CA ASP A 276 18.23 -23.15 -16.38
C ASP A 276 19.62 -23.59 -16.88
N GLY A 277 20.47 -22.66 -17.31
CA GLY A 277 21.80 -22.94 -17.86
C GLY A 277 22.82 -23.57 -16.89
N ILE A 278 22.52 -23.58 -15.59
CA ILE A 278 23.43 -24.04 -14.51
C ILE A 278 23.75 -25.56 -14.60
N GLY A 279 23.01 -26.32 -15.40
CA GLY A 279 23.17 -27.78 -15.53
C GLY A 279 24.10 -28.31 -16.64
N GLN A 280 24.75 -27.48 -17.48
CA GLN A 280 25.48 -27.98 -18.68
C GLN A 280 26.85 -27.35 -18.97
N GLY A 281 27.50 -26.64 -18.03
CA GLY A 281 28.84 -26.09 -18.27
C GLY A 281 29.66 -25.91 -16.99
N GLY A 282 30.54 -26.88 -16.70
CA GLY A 282 31.45 -26.91 -15.54
C GLY A 282 32.10 -28.27 -15.37
#